data_AF-A0A2E8RCZ7-F1
#
_entry.id   AF-A0A2E8RCZ7-F1
#
_cell.length_a   1.000
_cell.length_b   1.000
_cell.length_c   1.000
_cell.angle_alpha   90.00
_cell.angle_beta   90.00
_cell.angle_gamma   90.00
#
_symmetry.space_group_name_H-M   'P 1'
#
loop_
_entity.id
_entity.type
_entity.pdbx_description
1 polymer ?
#
loop_
_entity_poly.entity_id
_entity_poly.type
_entity_poly.pdbx_seq_one_letter_code
_entity_poly.pdbx_strand_id
1 'polypeptide(L)'
;IISILGISVLTIEPLLIENSDWEPVEAQIIDTGVSSMWCGDGWWDECEDNGHFPTVEFSWEIDGVNYVSEDYILYPPNLSSDSKANQWLENRGIIIGANITGYVNPNDNSEAVLVKQSWLEIFWKNDNAFFSLPCLFCNGIPIFLFVTARRFESFVPKERRKRYKLERVSNNSWIAPIEATELQAEARSAWLKKKHGSFTEKEFEELSRLSGALDSSNDQTPIERSSYTLLLDGKKEMEIKVSSQGDLLNKISNIDSDSFIMYLEDSKSKGRQLEFNFLGDRGGDDYLQIRELIADQEIRSEEINVEKNFERIFSFIKEALDNANNDEDWWDES
;
A
#
# COMPACT_ATOMS: atom_id res chain seq x y z
N ILE A 1 -3.01 -3.64 3.93
CA ILE A 1 -1.82 -2.79 3.86
C ILE A 1 -1.75 -2.31 2.43
N ILE A 2 -2.26 -1.10 2.17
CA ILE A 2 -1.67 -0.28 1.12
C ILE A 2 -0.75 0.67 1.90
N SER A 3 0.34 0.16 2.45
CA SER A 3 1.33 0.97 3.15
C SER A 3 2.66 0.28 2.97
N ILE A 4 3.48 0.87 2.12
CA ILE A 4 4.87 0.47 1.95
C ILE A 4 5.55 0.82 3.26
N LEU A 5 5.68 -0.14 4.19
CA LEU A 5 6.49 0.01 5.38
C LEU A 5 7.96 -0.18 4.99
N GLY A 6 8.51 0.88 4.42
CA GLY A 6 9.95 1.13 4.28
C GLY A 6 10.35 2.37 5.07
N ILE A 7 9.74 2.60 6.25
CA ILE A 7 9.92 3.82 7.02
C ILE A 7 10.39 3.44 8.42
N SER A 8 11.64 3.82 8.68
CA SER A 8 12.23 4.20 9.98
C SER A 8 11.59 3.57 11.24
N VAL A 9 12.43 2.86 11.99
CA VAL A 9 12.20 2.30 13.34
C VAL A 9 11.66 3.33 14.37
N LEU A 10 11.52 4.61 14.02
CA LEU A 10 11.12 5.71 14.90
C LEU A 10 9.66 6.20 14.73
N THR A 11 8.82 5.59 13.89
CA THR A 11 7.42 6.04 13.66
C THR A 11 6.34 4.99 13.96
N ILE A 12 6.70 3.83 14.49
CA ILE A 12 5.79 2.69 14.64
C ILE A 12 4.80 2.89 15.80
N GLU A 13 5.20 3.51 16.91
CA GLU A 13 4.37 3.55 18.13
C GLU A 13 3.08 4.39 18.00
N PRO A 14 3.09 5.65 17.52
CA PRO A 14 1.85 6.42 17.32
C PRO A 14 0.85 5.78 16.35
N LEU A 15 1.33 4.86 15.49
CA LEU A 15 0.52 4.10 14.55
C LEU A 15 -0.03 2.79 15.15
N LEU A 16 0.58 2.28 16.22
CA LEU A 16 0.09 1.11 16.97
C LEU A 16 -0.95 1.50 18.03
N ILE A 17 -0.87 2.73 18.55
CA ILE A 17 -1.74 3.23 19.63
C ILE A 17 -2.85 4.18 19.13
N GLU A 18 -3.00 4.36 17.80
CA GLU A 18 -4.15 5.10 17.27
C GLU A 18 -5.44 4.28 17.40
N ASN A 19 -6.53 4.93 17.78
CA ASN A 19 -7.84 4.29 18.01
C ASN A 19 -8.96 4.96 17.18
N SER A 20 -8.58 5.64 16.09
CA SER A 20 -9.53 6.42 15.27
C SER A 20 -10.58 5.57 14.55
N ASP A 21 -10.27 4.30 14.27
CA ASP A 21 -11.14 3.31 13.63
C ASP A 21 -11.93 2.43 14.62
N TRP A 22 -11.79 2.65 15.93
CA TRP A 22 -12.49 1.87 16.96
C TRP A 22 -14.00 2.09 16.93
N GLU A 23 -14.74 1.00 17.18
CA GLU A 23 -16.18 0.93 16.99
C GLU A 23 -16.92 1.39 18.25
N PRO A 24 -18.01 2.17 18.12
CA PRO A 24 -18.72 2.70 19.28
C PRO A 24 -19.44 1.59 20.05
N VAL A 25 -19.32 1.60 21.37
CA VAL A 25 -20.05 0.73 22.30
C VAL A 25 -20.69 1.57 23.41
N GLU A 26 -21.81 1.11 23.97
CA GLU A 26 -22.33 1.69 25.20
C GLU A 26 -21.46 1.23 26.37
N ALA A 27 -20.90 2.20 27.10
CA ALA A 27 -20.05 1.97 28.26
C ALA A 27 -20.63 2.67 29.49
N GLN A 28 -20.31 2.16 30.67
CA GLN A 28 -20.69 2.76 31.95
C GLN A 28 -19.44 3.13 32.74
N ILE A 29 -19.40 4.36 33.26
CA ILE A 29 -18.35 4.80 34.17
C ILE A 29 -18.53 4.11 35.53
N ILE A 30 -17.52 3.39 35.99
CA ILE A 30 -17.53 2.66 37.27
C ILE A 30 -16.79 3.45 38.34
N ASP A 31 -15.66 4.07 38.00
CA ASP A 31 -14.87 4.88 38.93
C ASP A 31 -14.25 6.10 38.24
N THR A 32 -13.95 7.13 39.03
CA THR A 32 -13.24 8.33 38.60
C THR A 32 -12.31 8.80 39.71
N GLY A 33 -11.09 9.20 39.36
CA GLY A 33 -10.11 9.65 40.33
C GLY A 33 -9.14 10.68 39.79
N VAL A 34 -8.11 10.94 40.59
CA VAL A 34 -6.97 11.78 40.23
C VAL A 34 -5.70 11.06 40.63
N SER A 35 -4.79 10.88 39.68
CA SER A 35 -3.46 10.34 39.92
C SER A 35 -2.42 11.45 39.98
N SER A 36 -1.43 11.28 40.86
CA SER A 36 -0.26 12.15 40.94
C SER A 36 0.80 11.83 39.88
N MET A 37 0.61 10.73 39.15
CA MET A 37 1.54 10.21 38.15
C MET A 37 0.77 9.68 36.95
N TRP A 38 1.28 9.93 35.75
CA TRP A 38 0.81 9.29 34.53
C TRP A 38 2.00 8.74 33.76
N CYS A 39 1.92 7.47 33.35
CA CYS A 39 2.93 6.84 32.51
C CYS A 39 2.30 6.57 31.15
N GLY A 40 3.01 6.91 30.07
CA GLY A 40 2.59 6.53 28.73
C GLY A 40 2.91 5.07 28.42
N ASP A 41 2.26 4.53 27.39
CA ASP A 41 2.43 3.14 26.95
C ASP A 41 3.58 2.96 25.91
N GLY A 42 4.31 4.03 25.58
CA GLY A 42 5.45 4.00 24.65
C GLY A 42 6.76 3.51 25.26
N TRP A 43 7.65 2.92 24.46
CA TRP A 43 8.94 2.37 24.93
C TRP A 43 9.93 3.45 25.40
N TRP A 44 9.59 4.73 25.18
CA TRP A 44 10.38 5.91 25.55
C TRP A 44 9.64 6.85 26.52
N ASP A 45 8.44 6.50 26.97
CA ASP A 45 7.65 7.38 27.81
C ASP A 45 8.16 7.32 29.26
N GLU A 46 8.75 8.43 29.73
CA GLU A 46 9.01 8.65 31.14
C GLU A 46 7.68 8.95 31.84
N CYS A 47 7.48 8.43 33.05
CA CYS A 47 6.29 8.80 33.83
C CYS A 47 6.33 10.29 34.17
N GLU A 48 5.25 11.01 33.88
CA GLU A 48 5.06 12.36 34.38
C GLU A 48 4.66 12.28 35.86
N ASP A 49 5.55 12.74 36.74
CA ASP A 49 5.36 12.78 38.19
C ASP A 49 4.87 14.16 38.69
N ASN A 50 4.25 14.17 39.87
CA ASN A 50 3.76 15.37 40.58
C ASN A 50 2.68 16.16 39.81
N GLY A 51 1.82 15.47 39.06
CA GLY A 51 0.69 16.07 38.35
C GLY A 51 -0.67 15.89 39.04
N HIS A 52 -1.73 16.35 38.38
CA HIS A 52 -3.12 16.09 38.73
C HIS A 52 -3.85 15.53 37.51
N PHE A 53 -3.61 14.26 37.21
CA PHE A 53 -4.13 13.56 36.04
C PHE A 53 -5.48 12.93 36.36
N PRO A 54 -6.56 13.24 35.63
CA PRO A 54 -7.82 12.53 35.82
C PRO A 54 -7.67 11.04 35.47
N THR A 55 -8.31 10.17 36.25
CA THR A 55 -8.39 8.73 35.97
C THR A 55 -9.85 8.31 35.86
N VAL A 56 -10.11 7.31 35.03
CA VAL A 56 -11.47 6.82 34.76
C VAL A 56 -11.42 5.32 34.58
N GLU A 57 -12.25 4.60 35.32
CA GLU A 57 -12.53 3.18 35.10
C GLU A 57 -13.94 3.05 34.51
N PHE A 58 -14.08 2.26 33.45
CA PHE A 58 -15.36 2.05 32.79
C PHE A 58 -15.53 0.62 32.30
N SER A 59 -16.78 0.20 32.13
CA SER A 59 -17.13 -1.14 31.63
C SER A 59 -17.99 -1.07 30.38
N TRP A 60 -17.94 -2.13 29.60
CA TRP A 60 -18.82 -2.35 28.45
C TRP A 60 -19.16 -3.83 28.32
N GLU A 61 -20.24 -4.13 27.60
CA GLU A 61 -20.69 -5.49 27.35
C GLU A 61 -20.67 -5.79 25.85
N ILE A 62 -20.07 -6.92 25.47
CA ILE A 62 -20.15 -7.48 24.11
C ILE A 62 -20.50 -8.96 24.23
N ASP A 63 -21.54 -9.38 23.52
CA ASP A 63 -22.01 -10.77 23.46
C ASP A 63 -22.24 -11.42 24.84
N GLY A 64 -22.73 -10.65 25.83
CA GLY A 64 -22.99 -11.13 27.19
C GLY A 64 -21.75 -11.23 28.08
N VAL A 65 -20.59 -10.76 27.61
CA VAL A 65 -19.33 -10.69 28.37
C VAL A 65 -19.06 -9.25 28.77
N ASN A 66 -18.85 -9.03 30.08
CA ASN A 66 -18.50 -7.72 30.63
C ASN A 66 -16.98 -7.54 30.68
N TYR A 67 -16.52 -6.40 30.20
CA TYR A 67 -15.13 -5.97 30.21
C TYR A 67 -14.98 -4.68 31.01
N VAL A 68 -13.75 -4.38 31.42
CA VAL A 68 -13.39 -3.18 32.20
C VAL A 68 -12.05 -2.64 31.70
N SER A 69 -11.90 -1.32 31.66
CA SER A 69 -10.66 -0.64 31.27
C SER A 69 -10.46 0.64 32.07
N GLU A 70 -9.20 0.99 32.30
CA GLU A 70 -8.76 2.27 32.85
C GLU A 70 -8.20 3.22 31.75
N ASP A 71 -8.03 2.70 30.52
CA ASP A 71 -7.38 3.38 29.39
C ASP A 71 -8.36 4.29 28.65
N TYR A 72 -8.91 5.28 29.36
CA TYR A 72 -9.98 6.12 28.81
C TYR A 72 -9.49 7.16 27.77
N ILE A 73 -8.23 7.58 27.86
CA ILE A 73 -7.55 8.51 26.95
C ILE A 73 -6.03 8.26 26.98
N LEU A 74 -5.38 8.32 25.82
CA LEU A 74 -3.95 8.03 25.71
C LEU A 74 -3.07 9.09 26.39
N TYR A 75 -3.46 10.38 26.35
CA TYR A 75 -2.72 11.46 27.02
C TYR A 75 -3.69 12.28 27.88
N PRO A 76 -3.89 11.92 29.16
CA PRO A 76 -4.72 12.68 30.07
C PRO A 76 -4.07 14.05 30.35
N PRO A 77 -4.86 15.13 30.48
CA PRO A 77 -4.31 16.44 30.75
C PRO A 77 -3.83 16.53 32.21
N ASN A 78 -2.63 17.05 32.43
CA ASN A 78 -2.18 17.46 33.76
C ASN A 78 -2.85 18.77 34.16
N LEU A 79 -3.70 18.76 35.20
CA LEU A 79 -4.41 19.96 35.64
C LEU A 79 -3.77 20.61 36.86
N SER A 80 -4.22 21.82 37.23
CA SER A 80 -3.58 22.61 38.29
C SER A 80 -3.90 22.17 39.71
N SER A 81 -4.84 21.24 39.91
CA SER A 81 -5.22 20.67 41.22
C SER A 81 -6.18 19.49 41.05
N ASP A 82 -6.30 18.63 42.07
CA ASP A 82 -7.29 17.52 42.09
C ASP A 82 -8.72 18.01 41.87
N SER A 83 -9.10 19.14 42.48
CA SER A 83 -10.43 19.73 42.29
C SER A 83 -10.67 20.13 40.84
N LYS A 84 -9.63 20.58 40.13
CA LYS A 84 -9.74 20.88 38.70
C LYS A 84 -9.80 19.63 37.83
N ALA A 85 -9.08 18.57 38.19
CA ALA A 85 -9.16 17.26 37.52
C ALA A 85 -10.58 16.67 37.62
N ASN A 86 -11.16 16.66 38.82
CA ASN A 86 -12.54 16.22 39.02
C ASN A 86 -13.54 17.10 38.26
N GLN A 87 -13.40 18.43 38.34
CA GLN A 87 -14.25 19.35 37.59
C GLN A 87 -14.14 19.13 36.06
N TRP A 88 -12.97 18.74 35.56
CA TRP A 88 -12.75 18.47 34.14
C TRP A 88 -13.49 17.21 33.66
N LEU A 89 -13.56 16.17 34.49
CA LEU A 89 -14.32 14.94 34.25
C LEU A 89 -15.83 15.22 34.28
N GLU A 90 -16.31 15.86 35.36
CA GLU A 90 -17.72 16.20 35.55
C GLU A 90 -18.29 17.04 34.41
N ASN A 91 -17.54 18.06 33.97
CA ASN A 91 -17.94 18.93 32.85
C ASN A 91 -18.10 18.19 31.51
N ARG A 92 -17.55 16.97 31.39
CA ARG A 92 -17.65 16.09 30.22
C ARG A 92 -18.66 14.98 30.38
N GLY A 93 -19.41 14.96 31.48
CA GLY A 93 -20.33 13.88 31.80
C GLY A 93 -19.65 12.57 32.21
N ILE A 94 -18.35 12.61 32.51
CA ILE A 94 -17.63 11.46 33.06
C ILE A 94 -17.85 11.47 34.57
N ILE A 95 -18.96 10.88 34.99
CA ILE A 95 -19.39 10.76 36.39
C ILE A 95 -19.77 9.31 36.67
N ILE A 96 -19.50 8.84 37.88
CA ILE A 96 -19.79 7.45 38.29
C ILE A 96 -21.25 7.11 38.02
N GLY A 97 -21.48 5.99 37.34
CA GLY A 97 -22.79 5.46 36.96
C GLY A 97 -23.37 6.03 35.67
N ALA A 98 -22.73 7.01 35.02
CA ALA A 98 -23.20 7.52 33.74
C ALA A 98 -22.92 6.55 32.59
N ASN A 99 -23.87 6.47 31.66
CA ASN A 99 -23.67 5.82 30.37
C ASN A 99 -22.99 6.80 29.42
N ILE A 100 -21.94 6.35 28.76
CA ILE A 100 -21.13 7.10 27.81
C ILE A 100 -20.84 6.22 26.59
N THR A 101 -20.50 6.86 25.47
CA THR A 101 -19.99 6.12 24.32
C THR A 101 -18.52 5.78 24.56
N GLY A 102 -18.23 4.50 24.72
CA GLY A 102 -16.89 3.95 24.59
C GLY A 102 -16.59 3.61 23.13
N TYR A 103 -15.33 3.32 22.85
CA TYR A 103 -14.89 2.81 21.56
C TYR A 103 -14.07 1.55 21.81
N VAL A 104 -14.40 0.45 21.14
CA VAL A 104 -13.75 -0.86 21.28
C VAL A 104 -12.83 -1.14 20.10
N ASN A 105 -11.71 -1.79 20.36
CA ASN A 105 -10.81 -2.27 19.33
C ASN A 105 -11.52 -3.36 18.50
N PRO A 106 -11.69 -3.17 17.16
CA PRO A 106 -12.38 -4.14 16.32
C PRO A 106 -11.65 -5.49 16.19
N ASN A 107 -10.39 -5.56 16.64
CA ASN A 107 -9.60 -6.79 16.63
C ASN A 107 -9.50 -7.43 18.03
N ASP A 108 -9.88 -6.72 19.09
CA ASP A 108 -9.82 -7.20 20.47
C ASP A 108 -10.92 -6.56 21.34
N ASN A 109 -11.98 -7.32 21.61
CA ASN A 109 -13.12 -6.85 22.40
C ASN A 109 -12.77 -6.54 23.87
N SER A 110 -11.56 -6.91 24.35
CA SER A 110 -11.09 -6.62 25.70
C SER A 110 -10.43 -5.24 25.84
N GLU A 111 -10.22 -4.53 24.73
CA GLU A 111 -9.66 -3.18 24.72
C GLU A 111 -10.71 -2.14 24.35
N ALA A 112 -10.83 -1.10 25.17
CA ALA A 112 -11.68 0.04 24.89
C ALA A 112 -11.10 1.34 25.45
N VAL A 113 -11.53 2.46 24.88
CA VAL A 113 -11.21 3.84 25.27
C VAL A 113 -12.49 4.69 25.30
N LEU A 114 -12.47 5.83 25.98
CA LEU A 114 -13.57 6.81 25.93
C LEU A 114 -13.30 7.95 24.93
N VAL A 115 -12.04 8.19 24.60
CA VAL A 115 -11.63 9.28 23.70
C VAL A 115 -10.84 8.73 22.53
N LYS A 116 -11.37 8.93 21.32
CA LYS A 116 -10.61 8.65 20.10
C LYS A 116 -9.57 9.73 19.85
N GLN A 117 -8.38 9.28 19.46
CA GLN A 117 -7.23 10.05 19.09
C GLN A 117 -6.64 9.46 17.82
N SER A 118 -6.62 10.27 16.77
CA SER A 118 -5.87 9.98 15.56
C SER A 118 -4.37 10.13 15.81
N TRP A 119 -3.54 9.44 15.03
CA TRP A 119 -2.09 9.63 15.08
C TRP A 119 -1.70 11.11 14.98
N LEU A 120 -2.38 11.93 14.16
CA LEU A 120 -2.14 13.37 14.08
C LEU A 120 -2.36 14.11 15.41
N GLU A 121 -3.40 13.75 16.17
CA GLU A 121 -3.69 14.35 17.48
C GLU A 121 -2.69 13.88 18.55
N ILE A 122 -2.29 12.62 18.49
CA ILE A 122 -1.24 12.01 19.34
C ILE A 122 0.10 12.75 19.12
N PHE A 123 0.45 13.06 17.86
CA PHE A 123 1.65 13.82 17.51
C PHE A 123 1.62 15.29 17.94
N TRP A 124 0.44 15.89 18.10
CA TRP A 124 0.29 17.33 18.37
C TRP A 124 0.14 17.66 19.84
N LYS A 125 -0.28 16.70 20.66
CA LYS A 125 -0.55 16.89 22.09
C LYS A 125 0.68 16.65 22.98
N ASN A 126 1.74 16.07 22.40
CA ASN A 126 3.03 15.90 23.05
C ASN A 126 3.79 17.24 22.93
N ASP A 127 4.20 17.88 24.03
CA ASP A 127 4.90 19.18 24.07
C ASP A 127 6.26 19.21 23.32
N ASN A 128 6.58 18.13 22.61
CA ASN A 128 7.67 17.94 21.65
C ASN A 128 7.37 18.45 20.22
N ALA A 129 6.46 19.40 20.04
CA ALA A 129 6.14 19.98 18.72
C ALA A 129 7.39 20.52 17.96
N PHE A 130 8.43 20.95 18.69
CA PHE A 130 9.70 21.40 18.12
C PHE A 130 10.67 20.26 17.70
N PHE A 131 10.56 19.07 18.30
CA PHE A 131 11.29 17.87 17.87
C PHE A 131 10.54 17.07 16.79
N SER A 132 9.21 17.24 16.69
CA SER A 132 8.37 16.58 15.68
C SER A 132 8.35 17.30 14.33
N LEU A 133 8.65 18.60 14.29
CA LEU A 133 8.82 19.36 13.04
C LEU A 133 9.90 18.77 12.12
N PRO A 134 11.14 18.49 12.60
CA PRO A 134 12.13 17.73 11.84
C PRO A 134 11.62 16.35 11.40
N CYS A 135 10.81 15.68 12.23
CA CYS A 135 10.22 14.38 11.87
C CYS A 135 9.14 14.50 10.79
N LEU A 136 8.35 15.58 10.72
CA LEU A 136 7.41 15.87 9.62
C LEU A 136 8.13 16.23 8.31
N PHE A 137 9.33 16.83 8.37
CA PHE A 137 10.15 17.10 7.19
C PHE A 137 10.96 15.87 6.74
N CYS A 138 11.44 15.02 7.66
CA CYS A 138 12.11 13.75 7.36
C CYS A 138 11.12 12.63 6.97
N ASN A 139 9.89 12.68 7.50
CA ASN A 139 8.81 11.74 7.20
C ASN A 139 7.70 12.35 6.35
N GLY A 140 7.92 13.50 5.71
CA GLY A 140 6.91 14.15 4.88
C GLY A 140 6.47 13.26 3.72
N ILE A 141 7.43 12.61 3.05
CA ILE A 141 7.16 11.60 2.02
C ILE A 141 6.43 10.37 2.62
N PRO A 142 6.94 9.74 3.70
CA PRO A 142 6.22 8.68 4.42
C PRO A 142 4.77 8.97 4.80
N ILE A 143 4.53 10.14 5.41
CA ILE A 143 3.21 10.59 5.86
C ILE A 143 2.31 10.90 4.66
N PHE A 144 2.85 11.56 3.63
CA PHE A 144 2.13 11.80 2.39
C PHE A 144 1.70 10.49 1.71
N LEU A 145 2.60 9.50 1.64
CA LEU A 145 2.31 8.17 1.11
C LEU A 145 1.21 7.48 1.93
N PHE A 146 1.27 7.56 3.26
CA PHE A 146 0.27 7.01 4.16
C PHE A 146 -1.11 7.67 4.01
N VAL A 147 -1.18 9.01 4.04
CA VAL A 147 -2.42 9.77 3.86
C VAL A 147 -3.04 9.51 2.48
N THR A 148 -2.18 9.46 1.45
CA THR A 148 -2.61 9.13 0.09
C THR A 148 -3.17 7.70 0.05
N ALA A 149 -2.50 6.74 0.66
CA ALA A 149 -2.97 5.37 0.69
C ALA A 149 -4.28 5.18 1.48
N ARG A 150 -4.46 5.83 2.64
CA ARG A 150 -5.73 5.89 3.39
C ARG A 150 -6.86 6.50 2.53
N ARG A 151 -6.55 7.52 1.72
CA ARG A 151 -7.51 8.05 0.75
C ARG A 151 -7.87 7.01 -0.31
N PHE A 152 -6.91 6.24 -0.83
CA PHE A 152 -7.19 5.14 -1.76
C PHE A 152 -8.01 4.01 -1.13
N GLU A 153 -7.76 3.65 0.14
CA GLU A 153 -8.57 2.66 0.88
C GLU A 153 -10.05 3.07 0.96
N SER A 154 -10.33 4.38 1.00
CA SER A 154 -11.71 4.87 0.99
C SER A 154 -12.50 4.50 -0.27
N PHE A 155 -11.82 4.12 -1.36
CA PHE A 155 -12.43 3.70 -2.63
C PHE A 155 -12.74 2.20 -2.68
N VAL A 156 -12.23 1.41 -1.72
CA VAL A 156 -12.59 0.00 -1.55
C VAL A 156 -13.78 -0.09 -0.58
N PRO A 157 -14.82 -0.91 -0.87
CA PRO A 157 -15.92 -1.18 0.05
C PRO A 157 -15.40 -1.63 1.43
N LYS A 158 -16.00 -1.12 2.52
CA LYS A 158 -15.48 -1.34 3.90
C LYS A 158 -15.36 -2.83 4.23
N GLU A 159 -16.31 -3.63 3.77
CA GLU A 159 -16.44 -5.07 4.01
C GLU A 159 -15.30 -5.88 3.36
N ARG A 160 -14.61 -5.29 2.37
CA ARG A 160 -13.49 -5.91 1.64
C ARG A 160 -12.13 -5.33 2.02
N ARG A 161 -12.07 -4.34 2.91
CA ARG A 161 -10.80 -3.78 3.39
C ARG A 161 -10.12 -4.81 4.30
N LYS A 162 -8.94 -5.26 3.89
CA LYS A 162 -8.13 -6.21 4.66
C LYS A 162 -6.70 -5.72 4.81
N ARG A 163 -6.06 -6.13 5.90
CA ARG A 163 -4.63 -5.88 6.15
C ARG A 163 -3.84 -7.12 5.70
N TYR A 164 -2.94 -6.95 4.73
CA TYR A 164 -2.08 -8.01 4.21
C TYR A 164 -0.66 -7.77 4.64
N LYS A 165 0.03 -8.80 5.13
CA LYS A 165 1.47 -8.72 5.38
C LYS A 165 2.21 -8.87 4.04
N LEU A 166 3.19 -8.01 3.79
CA LEU A 166 4.09 -8.16 2.65
C LEU A 166 5.16 -9.20 2.99
N GLU A 167 5.47 -10.06 2.04
CA GLU A 167 6.52 -11.05 2.16
C GLU A 167 7.81 -10.51 1.54
N ARG A 168 8.88 -10.45 2.34
CA ARG A 168 10.17 -10.00 1.85
C ARG A 168 10.84 -11.14 1.08
N VAL A 169 11.04 -10.94 -0.23
CA VAL A 169 11.72 -11.90 -1.10
C VAL A 169 13.21 -11.60 -1.24
N SER A 170 13.61 -10.34 -1.12
CA SER A 170 15.01 -9.93 -1.17
C SER A 170 15.25 -8.63 -0.40
N ASN A 171 16.50 -8.15 -0.35
CA ASN A 171 16.85 -6.94 0.39
C ASN A 171 16.00 -5.73 -0.02
N ASN A 172 15.56 -5.65 -1.28
CA ASN A 172 14.79 -4.53 -1.83
C ASN A 172 13.49 -4.96 -2.53
N SER A 173 13.01 -6.19 -2.31
CA SER A 173 11.81 -6.70 -2.99
C SER A 173 10.83 -7.32 -2.00
N TRP A 174 9.55 -6.98 -2.21
CA TRP A 174 8.42 -7.42 -1.42
C TRP A 174 7.35 -7.95 -2.36
N ILE A 175 6.72 -9.06 -2.00
CA ILE A 175 5.54 -9.60 -2.71
C ILE A 175 4.31 -9.34 -1.85
N ALA A 176 3.25 -8.90 -2.50
CA ALA A 176 1.92 -8.79 -1.91
C ALA A 176 1.08 -10.01 -2.31
N PRO A 177 0.17 -10.50 -1.44
CA PRO A 177 -0.81 -11.51 -1.84
C PRO A 177 -1.66 -11.06 -3.04
N ILE A 178 -2.12 -12.01 -3.88
CA ILE A 178 -2.95 -11.74 -5.08
C ILE A 178 -4.17 -10.86 -4.73
N GLU A 179 -4.88 -11.19 -3.66
CA GLU A 179 -6.06 -10.42 -3.22
C GLU A 179 -5.68 -8.94 -2.90
N ALA A 180 -4.46 -8.70 -2.40
CA ALA A 180 -3.98 -7.35 -2.11
C ALA A 180 -3.69 -6.56 -3.39
N THR A 181 -3.10 -7.20 -4.41
CA THR A 181 -2.84 -6.56 -5.71
C THR A 181 -4.13 -6.25 -6.46
N GLU A 182 -5.12 -7.14 -6.40
CA GLU A 182 -6.44 -6.94 -7.00
C GLU A 182 -7.19 -5.77 -6.35
N LEU A 183 -7.19 -5.70 -5.01
CA LEU A 183 -7.82 -4.59 -4.28
C LEU A 183 -7.14 -3.25 -4.56
N GLN A 184 -5.84 -3.24 -4.81
CA GLN A 184 -5.14 -2.02 -5.23
C GLN A 184 -5.54 -1.57 -6.63
N ALA A 185 -5.65 -2.49 -7.60
CA ALA A 185 -6.12 -2.18 -8.95
C ALA A 185 -7.57 -1.64 -8.92
N GLU A 186 -8.45 -2.26 -8.12
CA GLU A 186 -9.82 -1.81 -7.91
C GLU A 186 -9.86 -0.39 -7.32
N ALA A 187 -9.08 -0.13 -6.26
CA ALA A 187 -9.00 1.17 -5.62
C ALA A 187 -8.50 2.27 -6.57
N ARG A 188 -7.46 1.97 -7.37
CA ARG A 188 -6.92 2.88 -8.39
C ARG A 188 -7.95 3.20 -9.46
N SER A 189 -8.61 2.18 -10.01
CA SER A 189 -9.66 2.33 -11.03
C SER A 189 -10.85 3.16 -10.52
N ALA A 190 -11.33 2.87 -9.31
CA ALA A 190 -12.41 3.62 -8.67
C ALA A 190 -12.02 5.09 -8.39
N TRP A 191 -10.77 5.33 -7.98
CA TRP A 191 -10.24 6.68 -7.78
C TRP A 191 -10.18 7.47 -9.10
N LEU A 192 -9.61 6.89 -10.15
CA LEU A 192 -9.53 7.50 -11.48
C LEU A 192 -10.93 7.85 -11.98
N LYS A 193 -11.89 6.92 -11.91
CA LYS A 193 -13.27 7.14 -12.31
C LYS A 193 -13.93 8.30 -11.56
N LYS A 194 -13.71 8.43 -10.24
CA LYS A 194 -14.25 9.54 -9.45
C LYS A 194 -13.58 10.88 -9.77
N LYS A 195 -12.32 10.85 -10.21
CA LYS A 195 -11.55 12.04 -10.59
C LYS A 195 -11.68 12.43 -12.06
N HIS A 196 -12.44 11.67 -12.84
CA HIS A 196 -12.81 12.02 -14.20
C HIS A 196 -13.44 13.43 -14.25
N GLY A 197 -12.81 14.33 -15.01
CA GLY A 197 -13.19 15.75 -15.10
C GLY A 197 -12.59 16.68 -14.03
N SER A 198 -11.81 16.17 -13.07
CA SER A 198 -11.01 16.98 -12.14
C SER A 198 -9.60 17.29 -12.66
N PHE A 199 -9.21 16.65 -13.75
CA PHE A 199 -7.92 16.77 -14.42
C PHE A 199 -8.13 17.23 -15.86
N THR A 200 -7.09 17.78 -16.48
CA THR A 200 -7.07 17.96 -17.93
C THR A 200 -7.07 16.60 -18.62
N GLU A 201 -7.49 16.55 -19.88
CA GLU A 201 -7.52 15.31 -20.67
C GLU A 201 -6.15 14.62 -20.68
N LYS A 202 -5.08 15.40 -20.88
CA LYS A 202 -3.71 14.91 -20.91
C LYS A 202 -3.28 14.30 -19.56
N GLU A 203 -3.58 14.97 -18.45
CA GLU A 203 -3.24 14.45 -17.10
C GLU A 203 -4.05 13.18 -16.77
N PHE A 204 -5.31 13.12 -17.20
CA PHE A 204 -6.15 11.94 -16.98
C PHE A 204 -5.66 10.74 -17.81
N GLU A 205 -5.26 10.97 -19.05
CA GLU A 205 -4.65 9.98 -19.94
C GLU A 205 -3.34 9.44 -19.34
N GLU A 206 -2.44 10.31 -18.90
CA GLU A 206 -1.18 9.93 -18.25
C GLU A 206 -1.39 9.08 -16.98
N LEU A 207 -2.32 9.47 -16.11
CA LEU A 207 -2.63 8.74 -14.88
C LEU A 207 -3.29 7.39 -15.15
N SER A 208 -4.16 7.31 -16.17
CA SER A 208 -4.79 6.06 -16.60
C SER A 208 -3.76 5.09 -17.17
N ARG A 209 -2.81 5.60 -17.97
CA ARG A 209 -1.68 4.84 -18.49
C ARG A 209 -0.80 4.28 -17.38
N LEU A 210 -0.41 5.12 -16.41
CA LEU A 210 0.39 4.70 -15.27
C LEU A 210 -0.32 3.61 -14.45
N SER A 211 -1.64 3.72 -14.27
CA SER A 211 -2.43 2.68 -13.59
C SER A 211 -2.38 1.37 -14.36
N GLY A 212 -2.62 1.37 -15.68
CA GLY A 212 -2.58 0.16 -16.49
C GLY A 212 -1.19 -0.50 -16.51
N ALA A 213 -0.13 0.30 -16.55
CA ALA A 213 1.24 -0.20 -16.46
C ALA A 213 1.52 -0.87 -15.11
N LEU A 214 1.06 -0.28 -14.00
CA LEU A 214 1.19 -0.85 -12.65
C LEU A 214 0.34 -2.11 -12.46
N ASP A 215 -0.84 -2.17 -13.08
CA ASP A 215 -1.68 -3.36 -13.01
C ASP A 215 -1.04 -4.52 -13.79
N SER A 216 -0.45 -4.22 -14.96
CA SER A 216 0.25 -5.22 -15.80
C SER A 216 1.53 -5.73 -15.14
N SER A 217 2.32 -4.86 -14.50
CA SER A 217 3.56 -5.26 -13.83
C SER A 217 3.33 -6.06 -12.55
N ASN A 218 2.14 -5.94 -11.96
CA ASN A 218 1.72 -6.73 -10.80
C ASN A 218 0.93 -7.99 -11.18
N ASP A 219 0.85 -8.34 -12.47
CA ASP A 219 0.16 -9.55 -12.91
C ASP A 219 0.87 -10.80 -12.36
N GLN A 220 0.21 -11.48 -11.42
CA GLN A 220 0.70 -12.70 -10.79
C GLN A 220 0.28 -13.98 -11.53
N THR A 221 -0.33 -13.87 -12.71
CA THR A 221 -0.67 -15.02 -13.56
C THR A 221 0.57 -15.88 -13.76
N PRO A 222 0.55 -17.15 -13.34
CA PRO A 222 1.67 -18.06 -13.53
C PRO A 222 2.01 -18.17 -15.02
N ILE A 223 3.30 -18.22 -15.31
CA ILE A 223 3.80 -18.42 -16.66
C ILE A 223 4.21 -19.88 -16.83
N GLU A 224 3.82 -20.49 -17.95
CA GLU A 224 4.10 -21.92 -18.22
C GLU A 224 5.61 -22.18 -18.26
N ARG A 225 6.34 -21.24 -18.87
CA ARG A 225 7.80 -21.28 -18.99
C ARG A 225 8.45 -20.37 -17.96
N SER A 226 9.15 -20.95 -16.99
CA SER A 226 9.79 -20.21 -15.88
C SER A 226 11.16 -19.60 -16.23
N SER A 227 11.62 -19.70 -17.48
CA SER A 227 12.93 -19.20 -17.90
C SER A 227 13.00 -18.81 -19.37
N TYR A 228 13.55 -17.64 -19.67
CA TYR A 228 13.72 -17.11 -21.03
C TYR A 228 15.19 -16.80 -21.31
N THR A 229 15.64 -17.08 -22.54
CA THR A 229 16.96 -16.67 -23.01
C THR A 229 16.83 -15.35 -23.75
N LEU A 230 17.71 -14.40 -23.40
CA LEU A 230 17.83 -13.10 -24.03
C LEU A 230 19.18 -12.99 -24.74
N LEU A 231 19.22 -12.39 -25.93
CA LEU A 231 20.45 -11.99 -26.61
C LEU A 231 20.54 -10.46 -26.64
N LEU A 232 21.39 -9.89 -25.80
CA LEU A 232 21.62 -8.45 -25.70
C LEU A 232 22.63 -7.99 -26.76
N ASP A 233 22.28 -6.93 -27.50
CA ASP A 233 23.08 -6.26 -28.53
C ASP A 233 23.72 -7.22 -29.56
N GLY A 234 23.07 -8.37 -29.79
CA GLY A 234 23.58 -9.44 -30.65
C GLY A 234 24.85 -10.15 -30.16
N LYS A 235 25.28 -9.92 -28.91
CA LYS A 235 26.59 -10.37 -28.40
C LYS A 235 26.52 -11.23 -27.15
N LYS A 236 25.62 -10.88 -26.23
CA LYS A 236 25.61 -11.48 -24.88
C LYS A 236 24.30 -12.22 -24.66
N GLU A 237 24.40 -13.54 -24.55
CA GLU A 237 23.28 -14.34 -24.07
C GLU A 237 23.17 -14.22 -22.53
N MET A 238 21.94 -14.06 -22.04
CA MET A 238 21.63 -14.17 -20.62
C MET A 238 20.31 -14.90 -20.42
N GLU A 239 20.19 -15.60 -19.30
CA GLU A 239 18.96 -16.29 -18.93
C GLU A 239 18.26 -15.50 -17.82
N ILE A 240 16.97 -15.22 -18.00
CA ILE A 240 16.10 -14.66 -16.96
C ILE A 240 15.15 -15.73 -16.47
N LYS A 241 15.10 -15.93 -15.15
CA LYS A 241 14.07 -16.77 -14.52
C LYS A 241 12.88 -15.90 -14.18
N VAL A 242 11.67 -16.37 -14.41
CA VAL A 242 10.44 -15.62 -14.16
C VAL A 242 9.39 -16.48 -13.47
N SER A 243 8.62 -15.87 -12.57
CA SER A 243 7.57 -16.56 -11.82
C SER A 243 6.15 -16.22 -12.27
N SER A 244 5.95 -15.09 -12.95
CA SER A 244 4.64 -14.64 -13.45
C SER A 244 4.79 -13.76 -14.69
N GLN A 245 3.67 -13.47 -15.36
CA GLN A 245 3.62 -12.52 -16.48
C GLN A 245 4.17 -11.14 -16.06
N GLY A 246 3.74 -10.59 -14.92
CA GLY A 246 4.24 -9.31 -14.41
C GLY A 246 5.73 -9.32 -14.05
N ASP A 247 6.25 -10.43 -13.51
CA ASP A 247 7.69 -10.58 -13.23
C ASP A 247 8.53 -10.56 -14.52
N LEU A 248 8.04 -11.21 -15.58
CA LEU A 248 8.66 -11.14 -16.91
C LEU A 248 8.67 -9.70 -17.44
N LEU A 249 7.52 -9.01 -17.40
CA LEU A 249 7.41 -7.63 -17.87
C LEU A 249 8.37 -6.70 -17.12
N ASN A 250 8.41 -6.80 -15.79
CA ASN A 250 9.33 -6.02 -14.97
C ASN A 250 10.80 -6.26 -15.33
N LYS A 251 11.20 -7.50 -15.58
CA LYS A 251 12.59 -7.81 -15.95
C LYS A 251 12.94 -7.26 -17.32
N ILE A 252 12.03 -7.39 -18.28
CA ILE A 252 12.23 -6.86 -19.64
C ILE A 252 12.35 -5.34 -19.61
N SER A 253 11.47 -4.63 -18.90
CA SER A 253 11.50 -3.16 -18.82
C SER A 253 12.75 -2.60 -18.12
N ASN A 254 13.47 -3.41 -17.34
CA ASN A 254 14.70 -3.00 -16.66
C ASN A 254 15.99 -3.45 -17.39
N ILE A 255 15.88 -3.95 -18.62
CA ILE A 255 17.05 -4.29 -19.44
C ILE A 255 17.73 -3.00 -19.89
N ASP A 256 18.97 -2.82 -19.47
CA ASP A 256 19.85 -1.71 -19.88
C ASP A 256 20.55 -2.08 -21.20
N SER A 257 19.80 -2.07 -22.31
CA SER A 257 20.29 -2.39 -23.66
C SER A 257 19.40 -1.73 -24.72
N ASP A 258 20.03 -1.11 -25.72
CA ASP A 258 19.33 -0.46 -26.84
C ASP A 258 18.66 -1.49 -27.77
N SER A 259 19.13 -2.74 -27.78
CA SER A 259 18.52 -3.80 -28.58
C SER A 259 18.69 -5.18 -27.95
N PHE A 260 17.61 -5.96 -27.89
CA PHE A 260 17.71 -7.34 -27.42
C PHE A 260 16.69 -8.25 -28.11
N ILE A 261 17.02 -9.53 -28.16
CA ILE A 261 16.12 -10.60 -28.62
C ILE A 261 15.70 -11.41 -27.42
N MET A 262 14.41 -11.71 -27.29
CA MET A 262 13.87 -12.69 -26.36
C MET A 262 13.40 -13.92 -27.12
N TYR A 263 14.02 -15.05 -26.84
CA TYR A 263 13.61 -16.34 -27.41
C TYR A 263 12.43 -16.91 -26.62
N LEU A 264 11.33 -17.20 -27.32
CA LEU A 264 10.14 -17.80 -26.72
C LEU A 264 10.25 -19.34 -26.70
N GLU A 265 11.04 -19.90 -27.60
CA GLU A 265 11.26 -21.34 -27.76
C GLU A 265 12.72 -21.78 -27.51
N ASP A 266 12.90 -23.07 -27.20
CA ASP A 266 14.22 -23.70 -27.02
C ASP A 266 15.05 -23.76 -28.32
N SER A 267 14.36 -23.74 -29.45
CA SER A 267 14.93 -23.68 -30.80
C SER A 267 15.64 -22.34 -31.08
N LYS A 268 15.50 -21.34 -30.17
CA LYS A 268 16.11 -20.00 -30.23
C LYS A 268 15.83 -19.33 -31.58
N SER A 269 16.90 -18.99 -32.33
CA SER A 269 16.83 -18.31 -33.62
C SER A 269 16.14 -19.12 -34.73
N LYS A 270 15.73 -20.37 -34.47
CA LYS A 270 14.94 -21.18 -35.40
C LYS A 270 13.45 -21.22 -35.05
N GLY A 271 13.08 -20.73 -33.88
CA GLY A 271 11.70 -20.70 -33.39
C GLY A 271 11.15 -19.29 -33.31
N ARG A 272 10.06 -19.14 -32.55
CA ARG A 272 9.45 -17.85 -32.28
C ARG A 272 10.31 -17.00 -31.34
N GLN A 273 10.50 -15.74 -31.71
CA GLN A 273 11.29 -14.76 -30.97
C GLN A 273 10.67 -13.36 -31.04
N LEU A 274 10.96 -12.56 -30.02
CA LEU A 274 10.66 -11.13 -29.99
C LEU A 274 11.96 -10.34 -30.09
N GLU A 275 12.03 -9.40 -31.02
CA GLU A 275 13.14 -8.46 -31.13
C GLU A 275 12.69 -7.07 -30.70
N PHE A 276 13.45 -6.49 -29.79
CA PHE A 276 13.24 -5.16 -29.24
C PHE A 276 14.38 -4.26 -29.72
N ASN A 277 14.04 -3.13 -30.32
CA ASN A 277 15.01 -2.18 -30.83
C ASN A 277 14.60 -0.75 -30.48
N PHE A 278 15.42 -0.10 -29.66
CA PHE A 278 15.22 1.29 -29.26
C PHE A 278 15.59 2.21 -30.43
N LEU A 279 14.64 3.05 -30.82
CA LEU A 279 14.77 3.95 -31.98
C LEU A 279 15.21 5.36 -31.58
N GLY A 280 15.40 5.62 -30.29
CA GLY A 280 15.79 6.91 -29.75
C GLY A 280 14.62 7.87 -29.49
N ASP A 281 14.99 9.03 -28.94
CA ASP A 281 14.08 10.15 -28.70
C ASP A 281 13.67 10.82 -30.03
N ARG A 282 12.35 10.99 -30.21
CA ARG A 282 11.75 11.75 -31.31
C ARG A 282 10.76 12.76 -30.75
N GLY A 283 11.29 13.93 -30.39
CA GLY A 283 10.46 15.07 -29.98
C GLY A 283 10.13 15.10 -28.48
N GLY A 284 11.00 14.53 -27.65
CA GLY A 284 10.85 14.39 -26.21
C GLY A 284 10.20 13.07 -25.78
N ASP A 285 9.95 12.15 -26.71
CA ASP A 285 9.38 10.83 -26.47
C ASP A 285 10.31 9.76 -27.07
N ASP A 286 10.58 8.72 -26.32
CA ASP A 286 11.29 7.52 -26.71
C ASP A 286 10.43 6.58 -27.56
N TYR A 287 11.03 6.01 -28.60
CA TYR A 287 10.37 5.05 -29.48
C TYR A 287 11.04 3.68 -29.42
N LEU A 288 10.23 2.64 -29.35
CA LEU A 288 10.63 1.24 -29.35
C LEU A 288 10.00 0.52 -30.53
N GLN A 289 10.78 -0.21 -31.31
CA GLN A 289 10.26 -1.19 -32.25
C GLN A 289 10.23 -2.57 -31.60
N ILE A 290 9.10 -3.25 -31.68
CA ILE A 290 8.97 -4.66 -31.32
C ILE A 290 8.62 -5.46 -32.57
N ARG A 291 9.38 -6.52 -32.85
CA ARG A 291 9.10 -7.46 -33.94
C ARG A 291 8.90 -8.84 -33.39
N GLU A 292 7.91 -9.54 -33.91
CA GLU A 292 7.72 -10.97 -33.70
C GLU A 292 8.18 -11.70 -34.96
N LEU A 293 9.09 -12.67 -34.78
CA LEU A 293 9.62 -13.47 -35.86
C LEU A 293 9.48 -14.96 -35.54
N ILE A 294 9.35 -15.78 -36.57
CA ILE A 294 9.60 -17.22 -36.51
C ILE A 294 10.79 -17.49 -37.42
N ALA A 295 11.90 -17.93 -36.82
CA ALA A 295 13.21 -17.92 -37.47
C ALA A 295 13.51 -16.54 -38.08
N ASP A 296 13.70 -16.46 -39.40
CA ASP A 296 14.00 -15.21 -40.11
C ASP A 296 12.75 -14.52 -40.70
N GLN A 297 11.55 -15.10 -40.50
CA GLN A 297 10.31 -14.57 -41.05
C GLN A 297 9.62 -13.65 -40.04
N GLU A 298 9.48 -12.38 -40.39
CA GLU A 298 8.69 -11.42 -39.62
C GLU A 298 7.19 -11.76 -39.72
N ILE A 299 6.58 -12.00 -38.56
CA ILE A 299 5.13 -12.22 -38.42
C ILE A 299 4.43 -10.87 -38.30
N ARG A 300 4.99 -9.98 -37.46
CA ARG A 300 4.50 -8.61 -37.28
C ARG A 300 5.57 -7.72 -36.66
N SER A 301 5.40 -6.42 -36.85
CA SER A 301 6.30 -5.37 -36.38
C SER A 301 5.48 -4.15 -35.99
N GLU A 302 5.79 -3.56 -34.84
CA GLU A 302 5.11 -2.38 -34.32
C GLU A 302 6.13 -1.39 -33.77
N GLU A 303 6.01 -0.12 -34.18
CA GLU A 303 6.74 1.00 -33.59
C GLU A 303 5.84 1.65 -32.53
N ILE A 304 6.33 1.70 -31.30
CA ILE A 304 5.58 2.11 -30.11
C ILE A 304 6.29 3.31 -29.48
N ASN A 305 5.54 4.39 -29.28
CA ASN A 305 5.98 5.51 -28.43
C ASN A 305 5.88 5.05 -26.97
N VAL A 306 7.01 4.96 -26.27
CA VAL A 306 7.10 4.36 -24.93
C VAL A 306 6.38 5.24 -23.90
N GLU A 307 6.43 6.56 -24.04
CA GLU A 307 5.78 7.53 -23.16
C GLU A 307 4.28 7.63 -23.36
N LYS A 308 3.76 7.22 -24.51
CA LYS A 308 2.32 7.32 -24.79
C LYS A 308 1.62 5.97 -24.78
N ASN A 309 2.31 4.92 -25.20
CA ASN A 309 1.72 3.62 -25.53
C ASN A 309 2.44 2.47 -24.81
N PHE A 310 2.91 2.69 -23.58
CA PHE A 310 3.68 1.71 -22.81
C PHE A 310 2.94 0.37 -22.62
N GLU A 311 1.63 0.44 -22.35
CA GLU A 311 0.74 -0.71 -22.22
C GLU A 311 0.68 -1.58 -23.48
N ARG A 312 0.91 -0.99 -24.66
CA ARG A 312 0.94 -1.74 -25.92
C ARG A 312 2.10 -2.74 -25.95
N ILE A 313 3.25 -2.37 -25.40
CA ILE A 313 4.42 -3.25 -25.27
C ILE A 313 4.03 -4.54 -24.54
N PHE A 314 3.30 -4.40 -23.44
CA PHE A 314 2.85 -5.53 -22.62
C PHE A 314 1.84 -6.41 -23.34
N SER A 315 0.85 -5.79 -24.00
CA SER A 315 -0.12 -6.55 -24.81
C SER A 315 0.55 -7.31 -25.96
N PHE A 316 1.55 -6.71 -26.62
CA PHE A 316 2.30 -7.36 -27.69
C PHE A 316 3.04 -8.61 -27.20
N ILE A 317 3.76 -8.49 -26.07
CA ILE A 317 4.47 -9.61 -25.45
C ILE A 317 3.50 -10.72 -25.06
N LYS A 318 2.37 -10.37 -24.43
CA LYS A 318 1.35 -11.33 -24.00
C LYS A 318 0.77 -12.10 -25.18
N GLU A 319 0.37 -11.39 -26.24
CA GLU A 319 -0.14 -12.00 -27.47
C GLU A 319 0.88 -12.96 -28.09
N ALA A 320 2.18 -12.59 -28.10
CA ALA A 320 3.24 -13.46 -28.63
C ALA A 320 3.48 -14.70 -27.74
N LEU A 321 3.37 -14.58 -26.42
CA LEU A 321 3.44 -15.70 -25.48
C LEU A 321 2.25 -16.65 -25.65
N ASP A 322 1.04 -16.11 -25.74
CA ASP A 322 -0.18 -16.90 -25.96
C ASP A 322 -0.09 -17.65 -27.30
N ASN A 323 0.46 -17.03 -28.35
CA ASN A 323 0.71 -17.68 -29.63
C ASN A 323 1.82 -18.74 -29.57
N ALA A 324 2.81 -18.62 -28.69
CA ALA A 324 3.86 -19.62 -28.51
C ALA A 324 3.38 -20.85 -27.71
N ASN A 325 2.41 -20.65 -26.81
CA ASN A 325 1.86 -21.72 -25.98
C ASN A 325 0.66 -22.43 -26.64
N ASN A 326 -0.11 -21.74 -27.48
CA ASN A 326 -1.27 -22.29 -28.20
C ASN A 326 -0.93 -22.87 -29.58
N ASP A 327 0.25 -23.48 -29.77
CA ASP A 327 0.53 -24.27 -30.96
C ASP A 327 -0.33 -25.57 -30.93
N GLU A 328 -1.65 -25.43 -31.07
CA GLU A 328 -2.40 -26.32 -31.94
C GLU A 328 -1.78 -26.15 -33.33
N ASP A 329 -1.15 -27.23 -33.82
CA ASP A 329 -0.42 -27.31 -35.07
C ASP A 329 -1.16 -26.59 -36.21
N TRP A 330 -0.82 -25.32 -36.45
CA TRP A 330 -1.34 -24.56 -37.59
C TRP A 330 -0.84 -25.11 -38.94
N TRP A 331 0.03 -26.13 -38.89
CA TRP A 331 0.56 -26.89 -40.01
C TRP A 331 -0.24 -28.14 -40.37
N ASP A 332 -1.28 -28.49 -39.61
CA ASP A 332 -2.02 -29.76 -39.76
C ASP A 332 -3.30 -29.64 -40.60
N GLU A 333 -3.27 -28.81 -41.65
CA GLU A 333 -4.20 -28.93 -42.78
C GLU A 333 -3.42 -29.33 -44.05
N SER A 334 -3.31 -30.65 -44.25
CA SER A 334 -2.91 -31.27 -45.52
C SER A 334 -3.96 -32.27 -46.02
#